data_AF-A0A1F4VL01-F1
#
_entry.id   AF-A0A1F4VL01-F1
#
_cell.length_a   1.000
_cell.length_b   1.000
_cell.length_c   1.000
_cell.angle_alpha   90.00
_cell.angle_beta   90.00
_cell.angle_gamma   90.00
#
_symmetry.space_group_name_H-M   'P 1'
#
loop_
_entity.id
_entity.type
_entity.pdbx_description
1 polymer ?
#
loop_
_entity_poly.entity_id
_entity_poly.type
_entity_poly.pdbx_seq_one_letter_code
_entity_poly.pdbx_strand_id
1 'polypeptide(L)'
;MGTLLLLIAGFGWGKPVPFDPSYLKNPKRDAALISLAGPMSNFLLAIVLTIILKAFGSLGALNTLVFMVIYFNLILGFFNLIPIHPLDGFKVVNGLLPDNLSVQWIQMAPYGIFILLFLILTNTTSRLLGSFIGIALNILGLN
;
A
#
# COMPACT_ATOMS: atom_id res chain seq x y z
N MET A 1 25.01 15.48 4.98
CA MET A 1 25.32 14.12 5.49
C MET A 1 24.86 13.02 4.52
N GLY A 2 23.61 13.00 4.04
CA GLY A 2 23.14 11.97 3.08
C GLY A 2 23.87 11.95 1.72
N THR A 3 24.28 13.11 1.20
CA THR A 3 25.08 13.22 -0.03
C THR A 3 26.53 12.73 0.14
N LEU A 4 27.12 12.88 1.34
CA LEU A 4 28.46 12.38 1.66
C LEU A 4 28.48 10.85 1.77
N LEU A 5 27.44 10.24 2.35
CA LEU A 5 27.28 8.79 2.41
C LEU A 5 27.03 8.15 1.04
N LEU A 6 26.33 8.86 0.15
CA LEU A 6 26.13 8.41 -1.23
C LEU A 6 27.45 8.32 -2.01
N LEU A 7 28.40 9.21 -1.74
CA LEU A 7 29.73 9.21 -2.37
C LEU A 7 30.70 8.18 -1.75
N ILE A 8 30.56 7.85 -0.47
CA ILE A 8 31.50 6.97 0.25
C ILE A 8 31.02 5.51 0.32
N ALA A 9 29.71 5.28 0.50
CA ALA A 9 29.12 3.96 0.74
C ALA A 9 28.19 3.49 -0.39
N GLY A 10 27.98 4.30 -1.45
CA GLY A 10 27.09 3.98 -2.56
C GLY A 10 25.59 4.02 -2.23
N PHE A 11 25.24 4.41 -1.00
CA PHE A 11 23.86 4.53 -0.52
C PHE A 11 23.64 5.90 0.14
N GLY A 12 22.72 6.68 -0.42
CA GLY A 12 22.21 7.90 0.21
C GLY A 12 20.75 7.71 0.59
N TRP A 13 20.42 7.94 1.86
CA TRP A 13 19.05 7.93 2.32
C TRP A 13 18.38 9.25 1.93
N GLY A 14 17.45 9.23 0.98
CA GLY A 14 16.62 10.38 0.65
C GLY A 14 15.78 10.75 1.87
N LYS A 15 15.91 11.99 2.37
CA LYS A 15 15.00 12.49 3.41
C LYS A 15 13.60 12.43 2.80
N PRO A 16 12.64 11.65 3.37
CA PRO A 16 11.29 11.61 2.85
C PRO A 16 10.76 13.04 2.84
N VAL A 17 10.18 13.46 1.72
CA VAL A 17 9.62 14.80 1.57
C VAL A 17 8.47 14.91 2.57
N PRO A 18 8.58 15.72 3.63
CA PRO A 18 7.46 15.88 4.57
C PRO A 18 6.38 16.68 3.83
N PHE A 19 5.21 16.08 3.62
CA PHE A 19 4.02 16.88 3.30
C PHE A 19 3.47 17.38 4.63
N ASP A 20 3.25 18.68 4.75
CA ASP A 20 2.66 19.27 5.94
C ASP A 20 1.13 19.35 5.75
N PRO A 21 0.33 18.56 6.51
CA PRO A 21 -1.12 18.54 6.37
C PRO A 21 -1.79 19.88 6.68
N SER A 22 -1.11 20.81 7.38
CA SER A 22 -1.67 22.10 7.78
C SER A 22 -1.93 23.05 6.61
N TYR A 23 -1.29 22.81 5.45
CA TYR A 23 -1.52 23.60 4.23
C TYR A 23 -2.69 23.07 3.37
N LEU A 24 -3.30 21.94 3.76
CA LEU A 24 -4.45 21.37 3.04
C LEU A 24 -5.74 22.07 3.46
N LYS A 25 -6.66 22.27 2.51
CA LYS A 25 -7.96 22.91 2.78
C LYS A 25 -8.78 22.10 3.79
N ASN A 26 -8.70 20.76 3.71
CA ASN A 26 -9.30 19.85 4.67
C ASN A 26 -8.26 18.80 5.11
N PRO A 27 -7.42 19.09 6.12
CA PRO A 27 -6.24 18.29 6.46
C PRO A 27 -6.50 16.79 6.62
N LYS A 28 -7.59 16.41 7.29
CA LYS A 28 -7.97 15.00 7.50
C LYS A 28 -8.38 14.28 6.22
N ARG A 29 -9.29 14.89 5.46
CA ARG A 29 -9.83 14.32 4.22
C ARG A 29 -8.75 14.24 3.16
N ASP A 30 -8.00 15.31 2.97
CA ASP A 30 -7.01 15.41 1.92
C ASP A 30 -5.84 14.45 2.22
N ALA A 31 -5.43 14.30 3.48
CA ALA A 31 -4.45 13.29 3.87
C ALA A 31 -4.95 11.84 3.63
N ALA A 32 -6.23 11.55 3.88
CA ALA A 32 -6.81 10.25 3.57
C ALA A 32 -6.84 9.97 2.06
N LEU A 33 -7.21 10.96 1.24
CA LEU A 33 -7.20 10.82 -0.22
C LEU A 33 -5.79 10.60 -0.76
N ILE A 34 -4.81 11.34 -0.25
CA ILE A 34 -3.39 11.15 -0.62
C ILE A 34 -2.91 9.75 -0.24
N SER A 35 -3.28 9.28 0.95
CA SER A 35 -2.89 7.94 1.42
C SER A 35 -3.56 6.84 0.60
N LEU A 36 -4.82 7.04 0.17
CA LEU A 36 -5.54 6.10 -0.69
C LEU A 36 -4.95 6.04 -2.11
N ALA A 37 -4.33 7.11 -2.60
CA ALA A 37 -3.73 7.13 -3.93
C ALA A 37 -2.63 6.08 -4.11
N GLY A 38 -1.90 5.73 -3.03
CA GLY A 38 -0.89 4.66 -3.04
C GLY A 38 -1.49 3.27 -3.35
N PRO A 39 -2.39 2.74 -2.52
CA PRO A 39 -3.12 1.50 -2.82
C PRO A 39 -3.81 1.51 -4.19
N MET A 40 -4.46 2.62 -4.56
CA MET A 40 -5.18 2.72 -5.83
C MET A 40 -4.26 2.64 -7.05
N SER A 41 -3.04 3.21 -6.99
CA SER A 41 -2.10 3.10 -8.10
C SER A 41 -1.61 1.66 -8.30
N ASN A 42 -1.42 0.90 -7.21
CA ASN A 42 -1.07 -0.52 -7.29
C ASN A 42 -2.19 -1.33 -7.96
N PHE A 43 -3.46 -1.13 -7.55
CA PHE A 43 -4.58 -1.82 -8.19
C PHE A 43 -4.75 -1.43 -9.65
N LEU A 44 -4.60 -0.14 -9.98
CA LEU A 44 -4.66 0.34 -11.35
C LEU A 44 -3.58 -0.32 -12.21
N LEU A 45 -2.35 -0.41 -11.71
CA LEU A 45 -1.25 -1.06 -12.43
C LEU A 45 -1.53 -2.56 -12.65
N ALA A 46 -2.03 -3.27 -11.64
CA ALA A 46 -2.42 -4.67 -11.75
C ALA A 46 -3.50 -4.89 -12.82
N ILE A 47 -4.52 -4.02 -12.86
CA ILE A 47 -5.60 -4.07 -13.86
C ILE A 47 -5.05 -3.80 -15.27
N VAL A 48 -4.26 -2.75 -15.44
CA VAL A 48 -3.68 -2.38 -16.75
C VAL A 48 -2.81 -3.51 -17.30
N LEU A 49 -1.93 -4.09 -16.47
CA LEU A 49 -1.08 -5.21 -16.88
C LEU A 49 -1.89 -6.46 -17.23
N THR A 50 -2.98 -6.73 -16.50
CA THR A 50 -3.90 -7.82 -16.81
C THR A 50 -4.54 -7.62 -18.19
N ILE A 51 -5.01 -6.41 -18.49
CA ILE A 51 -5.61 -6.09 -19.79
C ILE A 51 -4.59 -6.28 -20.91
N ILE A 52 -3.36 -5.80 -20.72
CA ILE A 52 -2.27 -6.00 -21.69
C ILE A 52 -2.01 -7.50 -21.91
N LEU A 53 -1.85 -8.27 -20.83
CA LEU A 53 -1.61 -9.71 -20.92
C LEU A 53 -2.74 -10.42 -21.70
N LYS A 54 -4.00 -10.07 -21.44
CA LYS A 54 -5.14 -10.66 -22.14
C LYS A 54 -5.28 -10.21 -23.59
N ALA A 55 -4.96 -8.96 -23.89
CA ALA A 55 -5.07 -8.40 -25.25
C ALA A 55 -4.01 -8.97 -26.21
N PHE A 56 -2.78 -9.15 -25.72
CA PHE A 56 -1.67 -9.70 -26.53
C PHE A 56 -1.52 -11.22 -26.41
N GLY A 57 -2.26 -11.86 -25.48
CA GLY A 57 -2.15 -13.29 -25.23
C GLY A 57 -0.83 -13.66 -24.58
N SER A 58 -0.19 -14.72 -25.07
CA SER A 58 1.08 -15.17 -24.49
C SER A 58 2.25 -14.27 -24.91
N LEU A 59 2.85 -13.59 -23.94
CA LEU A 59 4.13 -12.87 -24.07
C LEU A 59 5.35 -13.83 -23.92
N GLY A 60 5.13 -15.13 -24.01
CA GLY A 60 6.17 -16.15 -23.85
C GLY A 60 6.79 -16.13 -22.45
N ALA A 61 8.12 -16.05 -22.38
CA ALA A 61 8.87 -16.03 -21.12
C ALA A 61 8.52 -14.85 -20.20
N LEU A 62 7.95 -13.76 -20.75
CA LEU A 62 7.55 -12.59 -19.97
C LEU A 62 6.25 -12.79 -19.20
N ASN A 63 5.43 -13.79 -19.53
CA ASN A 63 4.15 -14.03 -18.84
C ASN A 63 4.33 -14.18 -17.33
N THR A 64 5.32 -14.97 -16.92
CA THR A 64 5.61 -15.21 -15.50
C THR A 64 6.01 -13.93 -14.79
N LEU A 65 6.83 -13.09 -15.44
CA LEU A 65 7.25 -11.81 -14.88
C LEU A 65 6.08 -10.84 -14.75
N VAL A 66 5.27 -10.69 -15.79
CA VAL A 66 4.08 -9.82 -15.76
C VAL A 66 3.10 -10.29 -14.69
N PHE A 67 2.84 -11.60 -14.59
CA PHE A 67 1.99 -12.17 -13.54
C PHE A 67 2.54 -11.88 -12.15
N MET A 68 3.85 -12.04 -11.92
CA MET A 68 4.47 -11.68 -10.64
C MET A 68 4.27 -10.20 -10.31
N VAL A 69 4.45 -9.30 -11.30
CA VAL A 69 4.23 -7.87 -11.10
C VAL A 69 2.77 -7.58 -10.72
N ILE A 70 1.80 -8.20 -11.40
CA ILE A 70 0.38 -8.10 -11.05
C ILE A 70 0.15 -8.58 -9.61
N TYR A 71 0.64 -9.77 -9.28
CA TYR A 71 0.48 -10.39 -7.96
C TYR A 71 1.05 -9.52 -6.83
N PHE A 72 2.28 -8.99 -6.99
CA PHE A 72 2.89 -8.12 -5.99
C PHE A 72 2.18 -6.77 -5.87
N ASN A 73 1.68 -6.19 -6.96
CA ASN A 73 0.88 -4.97 -6.88
C ASN A 73 -0.43 -5.21 -6.13
N LEU A 74 -1.11 -6.34 -6.34
CA LEU A 74 -2.28 -6.70 -5.54
C LEU A 74 -1.92 -6.86 -4.06
N ILE A 75 -0.82 -7.56 -3.74
CA ILE A 75 -0.33 -7.67 -2.35
C ILE A 75 -0.11 -6.29 -1.74
N LEU A 76 0.65 -5.41 -2.39
CA LEU A 76 0.97 -4.07 -1.89
C LEU A 76 -0.28 -3.21 -1.74
N GLY A 77 -1.19 -3.27 -2.70
CA GLY A 77 -2.48 -2.57 -2.66
C GLY A 77 -3.32 -3.00 -1.46
N PHE A 78 -3.55 -4.30 -1.29
CA PHE A 78 -4.35 -4.81 -0.17
C PHE A 78 -3.65 -4.63 1.18
N PHE A 79 -2.34 -4.85 1.25
CA PHE A 79 -1.56 -4.66 2.47
C PHE A 79 -1.64 -3.21 2.94
N ASN A 80 -1.47 -2.23 2.04
CA ASN A 80 -1.57 -0.82 2.40
C ASN A 80 -2.98 -0.37 2.77
N LEU A 81 -4.03 -1.16 2.52
CA LEU A 81 -5.39 -0.87 2.99
C LEU A 81 -5.66 -1.36 4.42
N ILE A 82 -4.78 -2.15 5.02
CA ILE A 82 -4.95 -2.62 6.40
C ILE A 82 -4.93 -1.40 7.34
N PRO A 83 -5.92 -1.24 8.23
CA PRO A 83 -6.09 -0.03 9.04
C PRO A 83 -5.18 -0.03 10.28
N ILE A 84 -3.87 -0.18 10.07
CA ILE A 84 -2.86 -0.28 11.15
C ILE A 84 -1.66 0.60 10.79
N HIS A 85 -1.23 1.46 11.70
CA HIS A 85 -0.03 2.27 11.50
C HIS A 85 1.22 1.38 11.38
N PRO A 86 2.17 1.58 10.43
CA PRO A 86 2.37 2.75 9.55
C PRO A 86 1.65 2.74 8.20
N LEU A 87 0.76 1.78 7.94
CA LEU A 87 0.15 1.58 6.63
C LEU A 87 -0.83 2.71 6.26
N ASP A 88 -1.04 2.91 4.97
CA ASP A 88 -1.87 4.00 4.45
C ASP A 88 -3.33 3.89 4.87
N GLY A 89 -3.85 2.67 5.03
CA GLY A 89 -5.22 2.38 5.49
C GLY A 89 -5.51 3.01 6.85
N PHE A 90 -4.50 3.14 7.73
CA PHE A 90 -4.65 3.85 9.00
C PHE A 90 -5.01 5.32 8.81
N LYS A 91 -4.36 6.01 7.86
CA LYS A 91 -4.63 7.41 7.54
C LYS A 91 -5.96 7.57 6.80
N VAL A 92 -6.31 6.62 5.94
CA VAL A 92 -7.61 6.57 5.26
C VAL A 92 -8.74 6.51 6.27
N VAL A 93 -8.68 5.57 7.23
CA VAL A 93 -9.67 5.45 8.31
C VAL A 93 -9.71 6.74 9.14
N ASN A 94 -8.55 7.30 9.50
CA ASN A 94 -8.48 8.54 10.27
C ASN A 94 -9.21 9.72 9.59
N GLY A 95 -9.13 9.84 8.26
CA GLY A 95 -9.81 10.90 7.52
C GLY A 95 -11.32 10.70 7.35
N LEU A 96 -11.82 9.47 7.55
CA LEU A 96 -13.25 9.15 7.52
C LEU A 96 -13.92 9.29 8.90
N LEU A 97 -13.14 9.24 9.98
CA LEU A 97 -13.66 9.32 11.34
C LEU A 97 -14.04 10.76 11.74
N PRO A 98 -15.10 10.94 12.56
CA PRO A 98 -15.39 12.23 13.19
C PRO A 98 -14.25 12.65 14.14
N ASP A 99 -14.17 13.94 14.46
CA ASP A 99 -13.01 14.52 15.15
C ASP A 99 -12.69 13.88 16.50
N ASN A 100 -13.73 13.61 17.30
CA ASN A 100 -13.62 12.92 18.59
C ASN A 100 -12.99 11.52 18.47
N LEU A 101 -13.36 10.76 17.43
CA LEU A 101 -12.82 9.43 17.19
C LEU A 101 -11.44 9.47 16.53
N SER A 102 -11.16 10.49 15.69
CA SER A 102 -9.83 10.62 15.06
C SER A 102 -8.72 10.86 16.09
N VAL A 103 -9.00 11.59 17.17
CA VAL A 103 -8.02 11.81 18.25
C VAL A 103 -7.68 10.48 18.92
N GLN A 104 -8.69 9.67 19.26
CA GLN A 104 -8.50 8.35 19.85
C GLN A 104 -7.79 7.39 18.89
N TRP A 105 -8.14 7.44 17.60
CA TRP A 105 -7.50 6.64 16.56
C TRP A 105 -6.01 6.95 16.43
N ILE A 106 -5.63 8.23 16.36
CA ILE A 106 -4.22 8.66 16.29
C ILE A 106 -3.43 8.22 17.53
N GLN A 107 -4.05 8.21 18.72
CA GLN A 107 -3.40 7.72 19.94
C GLN A 107 -3.03 6.23 19.87
N MET A 108 -3.66 5.44 18.99
CA MET A 108 -3.30 4.04 18.75
C MET A 108 -2.08 3.86 17.83
N ALA A 109 -1.64 4.91 17.13
CA ALA A 109 -0.54 4.85 16.15
C ALA A 109 0.75 4.23 16.72
N PRO A 110 1.23 4.56 17.94
CA PRO A 110 2.47 3.99 18.49
C PRO A 110 2.42 2.46 18.64
N TYR A 111 1.24 1.89 18.88
CA TYR A 111 1.04 0.44 19.00
C TYR A 111 0.94 -0.26 17.65
N GLY A 112 0.65 0.49 16.58
CA GLY A 112 0.37 -0.07 15.26
C GLY A 112 1.50 -0.97 14.73
N ILE A 113 2.76 -0.57 14.89
CA ILE A 113 3.90 -1.38 14.43
C ILE A 113 3.98 -2.74 15.13
N PHE A 114 3.68 -2.79 16.43
CA PHE A 114 3.68 -4.03 17.20
C PHE A 114 2.51 -4.93 16.78
N ILE A 115 1.33 -4.35 16.56
CA ILE A 115 0.16 -5.08 16.06
C ILE A 115 0.47 -5.65 14.67
N LEU A 116 1.05 -4.85 13.78
CA LEU A 116 1.42 -5.27 12.42
C LEU A 116 2.42 -6.43 12.46
N LEU A 117 3.48 -6.31 13.27
CA LEU A 117 4.47 -7.37 13.44
C LEU A 117 3.82 -8.65 13.97
N PHE A 118 2.95 -8.54 14.98
CA PHE A 118 2.21 -9.69 15.50
C PHE A 118 1.35 -10.37 14.41
N LEU A 119 0.64 -9.60 13.58
CA LEU A 119 -0.18 -10.14 12.50
C LEU A 119 0.65 -10.83 11.39
N ILE A 120 1.83 -10.29 11.09
CA ILE A 120 2.76 -10.88 10.13
C ILE A 120 3.34 -12.18 10.69
N LEU A 121 3.83 -12.18 11.93
CA LEU A 121 4.44 -13.35 12.58
C LEU A 121 3.44 -14.50 12.79
N THR A 122 2.18 -14.18 13.07
CA THR A 122 1.09 -15.18 13.18
C THR A 122 0.59 -15.66 11.82
N ASN A 123 1.14 -15.16 10.72
CA ASN A 123 0.72 -15.44 9.34
C ASN A 123 -0.75 -15.06 9.07
N THR A 124 -1.35 -14.24 9.94
CA THR A 124 -2.74 -13.78 9.82
C THR A 124 -2.87 -12.85 8.62
N THR A 125 -1.90 -11.95 8.44
CA THR A 125 -1.86 -11.03 7.31
C THR A 125 -1.88 -11.79 5.99
N SER A 126 -1.04 -12.82 5.84
CA SER A 126 -0.98 -13.61 4.60
C SER A 126 -2.28 -14.35 4.30
N ARG A 127 -3.00 -14.85 5.31
CA ARG A 127 -4.29 -15.54 5.13
C ARG A 127 -5.39 -14.58 4.69
N LEU A 128 -5.46 -13.41 5.34
CA LEU A 128 -6.40 -12.35 4.99
C LEU A 128 -6.13 -11.86 3.56
N LEU A 129 -4.89 -11.46 3.27
CA LEU A 129 -4.48 -11.00 1.95
C LEU A 129 -4.69 -12.07 0.88
N GLY A 130 -4.32 -13.33 1.14
CA GLY A 130 -4.49 -14.43 0.19
C GLY A 130 -5.95 -14.62 -0.23
N SER A 131 -6.90 -14.43 0.69
CA SER A 131 -8.33 -14.48 0.37
C SER A 131 -8.73 -13.36 -0.59
N PHE A 132 -8.33 -12.11 -0.29
CA PHE A 132 -8.63 -10.97 -1.17
C PHE A 132 -7.91 -11.03 -2.51
N ILE A 133 -6.65 -11.47 -2.53
CA ILE A 133 -5.86 -11.63 -3.75
C ILE A 133 -6.45 -12.74 -4.61
N GLY A 134 -6.83 -13.89 -4.04
CA GLY A 134 -7.46 -14.98 -4.78
C GLY A 134 -8.77 -14.55 -5.45
N ILE A 135 -9.59 -13.77 -4.75
CA ILE A 135 -10.80 -13.15 -5.31
C ILE A 135 -10.42 -12.17 -6.43
N ALA A 136 -9.43 -11.30 -6.21
CA ALA A 136 -8.99 -10.34 -7.21
C ALA A 136 -8.46 -11.03 -8.48
N LEU A 137 -7.62 -12.06 -8.35
CA LEU A 137 -7.12 -12.84 -9.48
C LEU A 137 -8.23 -13.58 -10.23
N ASN A 138 -9.25 -14.07 -9.51
CA ASN A 138 -10.43 -14.68 -10.14
C ASN A 138 -11.22 -13.65 -10.96
N ILE A 139 -11.49 -12.47 -10.39
CA ILE A 139 -12.16 -11.35 -11.08
C ILE A 139 -11.34 -10.91 -12.30
N LEU A 140 -10.02 -10.85 -12.16
CA LEU A 140 -9.09 -10.55 -13.24
C LEU A 140 -8.95 -11.71 -14.23
N GLY A 141 -9.51 -12.89 -13.97
CA GLY A 141 -9.43 -14.09 -14.81
C GLY A 141 -8.00 -14.56 -15.06
N LEU A 142 -7.18 -14.60 -14.00
CA LEU A 142 -5.78 -15.04 -14.01
C LEU A 142 -5.54 -16.31 -13.16
N ASN A 143 -6.61 -16.97 -12.71
CA ASN A 143 -6.56 -18.24 -11.96
C ASN A 143 -6.56 -19.45 -12.88
#